data_AF-A0A3D6E1X7-F1
#
_entry.id   AF-A0A3D6E1X7-F1
#
_cell.length_a   1.000
_cell.length_b   1.000
_cell.length_c   1.000
_cell.angle_alpha   90.00
_cell.angle_beta   90.00
_cell.angle_gamma   90.00
#
_symmetry.space_group_name_H-M   'P 1'
#
loop_
_entity.id
_entity.type
_entity.pdbx_description
1 polymer ?
#
loop_
_entity_poly.entity_id
_entity_poly.type
_entity_poly.pdbx_seq_one_letter_code
_entity_poly.pdbx_strand_id
1 'polypeptide(L)'
;MKSGQGLTEESRLNAESRFSLAYDAAHSLALAALRWHGYRSENRHIVFQILGSTVSLPAAKWRFLDNCHQKRNRALYDGDYEEDEPLIRELIAVAKELQAAVEALGPVEA
;
A
#
# COMPACT_ATOMS: atom_id res chain seq x y z
N MET A 1 -11.50 19.84 -44.62
CA MET A 1 -12.34 19.58 -43.43
C MET A 1 -11.70 18.44 -42.66
N LYS A 2 -11.10 18.70 -41.49
CA LYS A 2 -10.47 17.66 -40.66
C LYS A 2 -11.56 16.95 -39.85
N SER A 3 -11.76 15.67 -40.14
CA SER A 3 -12.61 14.77 -39.37
C SER A 3 -12.07 14.63 -37.95
N GLY A 4 -12.98 14.66 -36.98
CA GLY A 4 -12.69 14.59 -35.55
C GLY A 4 -11.96 13.30 -35.16
N GLN A 5 -11.00 13.45 -34.25
CA GLN A 5 -10.45 12.34 -33.47
C GLN A 5 -11.08 12.40 -32.08
N GLY A 6 -11.73 11.29 -31.74
CA GLY A 6 -12.46 11.09 -30.50
C GLY A 6 -11.54 11.05 -29.28
N LEU A 7 -12.14 11.48 -28.17
CA LEU A 7 -11.62 11.30 -26.82
C LEU A 7 -11.68 9.82 -26.44
N THR A 8 -10.56 9.10 -26.57
CA THR A 8 -10.34 7.85 -25.82
C THR A 8 -8.86 7.73 -25.47
N GLU A 9 -8.41 8.57 -24.55
CA GLU A 9 -7.20 8.27 -23.78
C GLU A 9 -7.65 7.40 -22.60
N GLU A 10 -7.43 6.09 -22.66
CA GLU A 10 -7.46 5.28 -21.45
C GLU A 10 -6.31 5.77 -20.56
N SER A 11 -6.58 6.74 -19.68
CA SER A 11 -5.60 7.35 -18.76
C SER A 11 -5.12 6.32 -17.74
N ARG A 12 -4.27 5.38 -18.18
CA ARG A 12 -3.56 4.47 -17.29
C ARG A 12 -2.63 5.29 -16.43
N LEU A 13 -2.81 5.19 -15.11
CA LEU A 13 -1.95 5.87 -14.14
C LEU A 13 -0.47 5.52 -14.39
N ASN A 14 0.42 6.50 -14.28
CA ASN A 14 1.87 6.26 -14.33
C ASN A 14 2.32 5.38 -13.15
N ALA A 15 3.53 4.81 -13.23
CA ALA A 15 4.03 3.86 -12.24
C ALA A 15 4.18 4.46 -10.83
N GLU A 16 4.67 5.70 -10.73
CA GLU A 16 4.80 6.42 -9.47
C GLU A 16 3.44 6.58 -8.77
N SER A 17 2.40 6.97 -9.52
CA SER A 17 1.04 7.12 -8.98
C SER A 17 0.49 5.78 -8.51
N ARG A 18 0.69 4.71 -9.29
CA ARG A 18 0.25 3.36 -8.93
C ARG A 18 0.93 2.86 -7.65
N PHE A 19 2.24 3.07 -7.54
CA PHE A 19 2.99 2.73 -6.34
C PHE A 19 2.51 3.52 -5.13
N SER A 20 2.40 4.85 -5.25
CA SER A 20 1.99 5.73 -4.16
C SER A 20 0.60 5.37 -3.64
N LEU A 21 -0.36 5.14 -4.54
CA LEU A 21 -1.72 4.73 -4.17
C LEU A 21 -1.74 3.36 -3.47
N ALA A 22 -1.02 2.38 -4.01
CA ALA A 22 -0.96 1.04 -3.41
C ALA A 22 -0.29 1.04 -2.04
N TYR A 23 0.79 1.82 -1.90
CA TYR A 23 1.49 2.02 -0.64
C TYR A 23 0.58 2.71 0.40
N ASP A 24 -0.05 3.83 0.04
CA ASP A 24 -0.88 4.61 0.98
C ASP A 24 -2.11 3.81 1.43
N ALA A 25 -2.66 2.98 0.55
CA ALA A 25 -3.69 2.01 0.90
C ALA A 25 -3.18 0.99 1.94
N ALA A 26 -2.06 0.32 1.67
CA ALA A 26 -1.48 -0.66 2.59
C ALA A 26 -1.14 -0.05 3.96
N HIS A 27 -0.57 1.17 3.96
CA HIS A 27 -0.25 1.90 5.18
C HIS A 27 -1.49 2.25 6.00
N SER A 28 -2.55 2.73 5.33
CA SER A 28 -3.82 3.06 6.00
C SER A 28 -4.51 1.82 6.58
N LEU A 29 -4.48 0.71 5.86
CA LEU A 29 -5.02 -0.57 6.33
C LEU A 29 -4.24 -1.10 7.55
N ALA A 30 -2.92 -0.97 7.55
CA ALA A 30 -2.10 -1.36 8.69
C ALA A 30 -2.40 -0.53 9.95
N LEU A 31 -2.62 0.78 9.79
CA LEU A 31 -3.11 1.63 10.88
C LEU A 31 -4.52 1.25 11.34
N ALA A 32 -5.40 0.88 10.41
CA ALA A 32 -6.76 0.42 10.74
C ALA A 32 -6.71 -0.87 11.57
N ALA A 33 -5.90 -1.85 11.16
CA ALA A 33 -5.66 -3.08 11.92
C ALA A 33 -5.18 -2.77 13.34
N LEU A 34 -4.17 -1.90 13.48
CA LEU A 34 -3.64 -1.51 14.80
C LEU A 34 -4.72 -0.91 15.70
N ARG A 35 -5.52 0.01 15.15
CA ARG A 35 -6.57 0.72 15.89
C ARG A 35 -7.75 -0.19 16.25
N TRP A 36 -8.08 -1.16 15.40
CA TRP A 36 -9.10 -2.15 15.69
C TRP A 36 -8.76 -2.94 16.97
N HIS A 37 -7.48 -3.27 17.17
CA HIS A 37 -6.98 -3.91 18.40
C HIS A 37 -6.76 -2.95 19.57
N GLY A 38 -7.22 -1.69 19.49
CA GLY A 38 -7.10 -0.70 20.57
C GLY A 38 -5.70 -0.09 20.74
N TYR A 39 -4.76 -0.39 19.84
CA TYR A 39 -3.41 0.16 19.89
C TYR A 39 -3.30 1.48 19.10
N ARG A 40 -2.33 2.33 19.47
CA ARG A 40 -1.93 3.52 18.70
C ARG A 40 -0.44 3.44 18.39
N SER A 41 -0.08 3.80 17.16
CA SER A 41 1.32 3.91 16.78
C SER A 41 1.83 5.31 17.12
N GLU A 42 2.84 5.39 17.99
CA GLU A 42 3.60 6.62 18.21
C GLU A 42 4.72 6.81 17.17
N ASN A 43 5.04 5.76 16.40
CA ASN A 43 6.13 5.76 15.43
C ASN A 43 5.74 5.09 14.11
N ARG A 44 5.73 5.89 13.02
CA ARG A 44 5.41 5.46 11.65
C ARG A 44 6.25 4.28 11.14
N HIS A 45 7.40 4.02 11.75
CA HIS A 45 8.35 3.00 11.30
C HIS A 45 7.99 1.55 11.67
N ILE A 46 7.02 1.32 12.56
CA ILE A 46 6.70 -0.03 13.08
C ILE A 46 5.36 -0.57 12.53
N VAL A 47 4.67 0.23 11.72
CA VAL A 47 3.27 -0.03 11.33
C VAL A 47 3.06 -1.32 10.54
N PHE A 48 4.06 -1.81 9.80
CA PHE A 48 3.95 -3.09 9.10
C PHE A 48 4.37 -4.28 9.96
N GLN A 49 5.31 -4.12 10.88
CA GLN A 49 5.82 -5.22 11.72
C GLN A 49 4.73 -5.84 12.61
N ILE A 50 3.79 -5.01 13.06
CA ILE A 50 2.64 -5.44 13.88
C ILE A 50 1.63 -6.33 13.14
N LEU A 51 1.66 -6.36 11.79
CA LEU A 51 0.64 -7.05 11.00
C LEU A 51 0.64 -8.56 11.22
N GLY A 52 1.79 -9.12 11.64
CA GLY A 52 1.89 -10.51 12.04
C GLY A 52 1.04 -10.84 13.27
N SER A 53 0.90 -9.91 14.22
CA SER A 53 0.11 -10.12 15.44
C SER A 53 -1.32 -9.58 15.34
N THR A 54 -1.59 -8.58 14.49
CA THR A 54 -2.92 -7.97 14.40
C THR A 54 -3.84 -8.66 13.39
N VAL A 55 -3.31 -9.10 12.24
CA VAL A 55 -4.11 -9.73 11.18
C VAL A 55 -3.49 -11.03 10.66
N SER A 56 -2.52 -11.59 11.41
CA SER A 56 -1.80 -12.81 11.04
C SER A 56 -1.16 -12.76 9.65
N LEU A 57 -0.75 -11.57 9.19
CA LEU A 57 -0.11 -11.44 7.88
C LEU A 57 1.25 -12.14 7.90
N PRO A 58 1.58 -13.02 6.93
CA PRO A 58 2.85 -13.72 6.89
C PRO A 58 4.07 -12.79 6.92
N ALA A 59 5.16 -13.25 7.56
CA ALA A 59 6.37 -12.46 7.73
C ALA A 59 6.99 -11.95 6.43
N ALA A 60 6.95 -12.76 5.37
CA ALA A 60 7.42 -12.34 4.05
C ALA A 60 6.66 -11.11 3.53
N LYS A 61 5.35 -11.05 3.77
CA LYS A 61 4.47 -10.00 3.23
C LYS A 61 4.58 -8.70 4.01
N TRP A 62 4.58 -8.75 5.34
CA TRP A 62 4.77 -7.52 6.11
C TRP A 62 6.20 -6.96 5.97
N ARG A 63 7.22 -7.81 5.81
CA ARG A 63 8.59 -7.36 5.49
C ARG A 63 8.69 -6.73 4.10
N PHE A 64 7.94 -7.28 3.14
CA PHE A 64 7.85 -6.68 1.82
C PHE A 64 7.24 -5.27 1.88
N LEU A 65 6.15 -5.06 2.62
CA LEU A 65 5.57 -3.72 2.83
C LEU A 65 6.55 -2.76 3.52
N ASP A 66 7.30 -3.24 4.51
CA ASP A 66 8.36 -2.46 5.16
C ASP A 66 9.48 -2.05 4.18
N ASN A 67 9.88 -2.95 3.28
CA ASN A 67 10.83 -2.60 2.21
C ASN A 67 10.27 -1.54 1.26
N CYS A 68 8.98 -1.60 0.91
CA CYS A 68 8.32 -0.56 0.11
C CYS A 68 8.29 0.79 0.85
N HIS A 69 8.11 0.80 2.17
CA HIS A 69 8.25 2.02 2.99
C HIS A 69 9.63 2.65 2.85
N GLN A 70 10.69 1.84 2.98
CA GLN A 70 12.07 2.32 2.83
C GLN A 70 12.37 2.80 1.40
N LYS A 71 11.78 2.18 0.38
CA LYS A 71 11.91 2.61 -1.03
C LYS A 71 11.20 3.95 -1.27
N ARG A 72 9.99 4.13 -0.73
CA ARG A 72 9.27 5.43 -0.80
C ARG A 72 10.08 6.55 -0.16
N ASN A 73 10.60 6.31 1.05
CA ASN A 73 11.39 7.31 1.75
C ASN A 73 12.60 7.73 0.91
N ARG A 74 13.32 6.78 0.29
CA ARG A 74 14.47 7.07 -0.59
C ARG A 74 14.09 7.84 -1.86
N ALA A 75 13.03 7.43 -2.55
CA ALA A 75 12.58 8.11 -3.78
C ALA A 75 12.21 9.58 -3.55
N LEU A 76 11.66 9.92 -2.37
CA LEU A 76 11.36 11.30 -1.98
C LEU A 76 12.63 12.17 -1.82
N TYR A 77 13.79 11.57 -1.53
CA TYR A 77 15.06 12.28 -1.37
C TYR A 77 15.88 12.34 -2.66
N ASP A 78 15.89 11.25 -3.43
CA ASP A 78 16.79 11.11 -4.58
C ASP A 78 16.16 11.59 -5.90
N GLY A 79 14.83 11.75 -5.96
CA GLY A 79 14.11 12.26 -7.13
C GLY A 79 14.06 11.32 -8.33
N ASP A 80 14.67 10.13 -8.22
CA ASP A 80 14.77 9.15 -9.31
C ASP A 80 13.83 7.97 -9.01
N TYR A 81 12.63 8.01 -9.60
CA TYR A 81 11.69 6.90 -9.51
C TYR A 81 11.94 5.94 -10.68
N GLU A 82 12.66 4.85 -10.41
CA GLU A 82 12.83 3.77 -11.38
C GLU A 82 11.53 2.95 -11.50
N GLU A 83 11.05 2.78 -12.73
CA GLU A 83 9.82 2.05 -13.02
C GLU A 83 9.96 0.55 -12.72
N ASP A 84 9.46 0.12 -11.57
CA ASP A 84 9.57 -1.25 -11.07
C ASP A 84 8.20 -1.96 -11.11
N GLU A 85 7.76 -2.31 -12.31
CA GLU A 85 6.44 -2.92 -12.53
C GLU A 85 6.18 -4.22 -11.78
N PRO A 86 7.12 -5.16 -11.66
CA PRO A 86 6.94 -6.35 -10.82
C PRO A 86 6.66 -5.98 -9.35
N LEU A 87 7.41 -5.02 -8.80
CA LEU A 87 7.23 -4.56 -7.43
C LEU A 87 5.87 -3.87 -7.23
N ILE A 88 5.43 -3.05 -8.19
CA ILE A 88 4.12 -2.39 -8.13
C ILE A 88 3.00 -3.43 -8.14
N ARG A 89 3.09 -4.44 -9.02
CA ARG A 89 2.10 -5.52 -9.08
C ARG A 89 2.02 -6.30 -7.77
N GLU A 90 3.17 -6.65 -7.19
CA GLU A 90 3.23 -7.34 -5.90
C GLU A 90 2.66 -6.46 -4.77
N LEU A 91 2.99 -5.16 -4.75
CA LEU A 91 2.45 -4.22 -3.76
C LEU A 91 0.93 -4.11 -3.83
N ILE A 92 0.36 -4.03 -5.03
CA ILE A 92 -1.10 -4.04 -5.21
C ILE A 92 -1.70 -5.37 -4.72
N ALA A 93 -1.05 -6.50 -5.00
CA ALA A 93 -1.53 -7.82 -4.56
C ALA A 93 -1.53 -7.93 -3.04
N VAL A 94 -0.41 -7.62 -2.38
CA VAL A 94 -0.28 -7.67 -0.91
C VAL A 94 -1.22 -6.66 -0.24
N ALA A 95 -1.43 -5.48 -0.82
CA ALA A 95 -2.39 -4.50 -0.29
C ALA A 95 -3.83 -5.04 -0.30
N LYS A 96 -4.24 -5.77 -1.35
CA LYS A 96 -5.57 -6.40 -1.43
C LYS A 96 -5.73 -7.54 -0.44
N GLU A 97 -4.69 -8.34 -0.22
CA GLU A 97 -4.72 -9.39 0.80
C GLU A 97 -4.83 -8.78 2.21
N LEU A 98 -4.09 -7.71 2.48
CA LEU A 98 -4.19 -6.98 3.73
C LEU A 98 -5.59 -6.37 3.91
N GLN A 99 -6.18 -5.83 2.84
CA GLN A 99 -7.56 -5.33 2.86
C GLN A 99 -8.51 -6.44 3.31
N ALA A 100 -8.47 -7.61 2.67
CA ALA A 100 -9.33 -8.73 3.02
C ALA A 100 -9.12 -9.19 4.47
N ALA A 101 -7.87 -9.20 4.96
CA ALA A 101 -7.56 -9.56 6.33
C ALA A 101 -8.08 -8.54 7.35
N VAL A 102 -8.05 -7.23 7.03
CA VAL A 102 -8.61 -6.17 7.87
C VAL A 102 -10.14 -6.21 7.86
N GLU A 103 -10.77 -6.43 6.70
CA GLU A 103 -12.23 -6.58 6.59
C GLU A 103 -12.73 -7.78 7.40
N ALA A 104 -11.95 -8.87 7.47
CA ALA A 104 -12.26 -10.05 8.27
C ALA A 104 -12.24 -9.82 9.79
N LEU A 105 -11.66 -8.71 10.28
CA LEU A 105 -11.76 -8.32 11.70
C LEU A 105 -13.20 -7.92 12.08
N GLY A 106 -14.01 -7.49 11.11
CA GLY A 106 -15.38 -7.04 11.37
C GLY A 106 -15.47 -5.66 12.02
N PRO A 107 -16.66 -5.26 12.50
CA PRO A 107 -16.86 -3.96 13.14
C PRO A 107 -16.03 -3.84 14.42
N VAL A 108 -15.63 -2.61 14.77
CA VAL A 108 -14.98 -2.33 16.06
C VAL A 108 -16.01 -2.53 17.17
N GLU A 109 -15.70 -3.38 18.14
CA GLU A 109 -16.51 -3.52 19.36
C GLU A 109 -16.30 -2.28 20.24
N ALA A 110 -17.41 -1.63 20.62
CA ALA A 110 -17.43 -0.38 21.39
C ALA A 110 -17.52 -0.59 22.90
#